data_AF-A0A1W9X7G7-F1
#
_entry.id   AF-A0A1W9X7G7-F1
#
_cell.length_a   1.000
_cell.length_b   1.000
_cell.length_c   1.000
_cell.angle_alpha   90.00
_cell.angle_beta   90.00
_cell.angle_gamma   90.00
#
_symmetry.space_group_name_H-M   'P 1'
#
loop_
_entity.id
_entity.type
_entity.pdbx_description
1 polymer ?
#
loop_
_entity_poly.entity_id
_entity_poly.type
_entity_poly.pdbx_seq_one_letter_code
_entity_poly.pdbx_strand_id
1 'polypeptide(L)'
;MTKKDKLVKKFMERPLKKDLTYQELEKLLVNMDYNKIEGGGSRVKFYRNDGSFPISIHKPHPGNILKTYVVREIQKILEKLEYLKYKGYVGSIHYSHEDKVFWGKLEVEGLITFEAESAGDFEMSFRNAVDEYLKDCRRLGIEPRKTALKTDDSGEIFIQGADVELFELA
;
A
#
# COMPACT_ATOMS: atom_id res chain seq x y z
N MET A 1 15.28 2.10 8.22
CA MET A 1 14.84 1.64 6.88
C MET A 1 15.61 0.42 6.43
N THR A 2 14.87 -0.66 6.16
CA THR A 2 15.35 -1.87 5.49
C THR A 2 15.72 -1.59 4.02
N LYS A 3 16.30 -2.58 3.33
CA LYS A 3 16.55 -2.48 1.87
C LYS A 3 15.25 -2.35 1.06
N LYS A 4 14.18 -3.01 1.51
CA LYS A 4 12.83 -2.90 0.93
C LYS A 4 12.32 -1.47 1.04
N ASP A 5 12.35 -0.88 2.23
CA ASP A 5 11.80 0.46 2.49
C ASP A 5 12.49 1.52 1.59
N LYS A 6 13.80 1.41 1.39
CA LYS A 6 14.55 2.31 0.50
C LYS A 6 14.08 2.20 -0.95
N LEU A 7 13.79 0.98 -1.44
CA LEU A 7 13.30 0.76 -2.78
C LEU A 7 11.84 1.22 -2.93
N VAL A 8 10.98 0.94 -1.94
CA VAL A 8 9.61 1.47 -1.92
C VAL A 8 9.63 3.00 -2.00
N LYS A 9 10.37 3.67 -1.12
CA LYS A 9 10.53 5.14 -1.13
C LYS A 9 10.96 5.63 -2.52
N LYS A 10 12.01 5.02 -3.10
CA LYS A 10 12.51 5.38 -4.43
C LYS A 10 11.46 5.22 -5.55
N PHE A 11 10.64 4.17 -5.51
CA PHE A 11 9.58 3.94 -6.51
C PHE A 11 8.36 4.82 -6.30
N MET A 12 8.07 5.25 -5.06
CA MET A 12 6.91 6.09 -4.71
C MET A 12 7.16 7.60 -4.87
N GLU A 13 8.41 8.03 -5.07
CA GLU A 13 8.78 9.44 -5.25
C GLU A 13 7.96 10.18 -6.33
N ARG A 14 7.72 11.47 -6.05
CA ARG A 14 7.04 12.41 -6.93
C ARG A 14 7.88 13.69 -7.06
N PRO A 15 8.22 14.16 -8.28
CA PRO A 15 7.83 13.62 -9.58
C PRO A 15 8.47 12.25 -9.89
N LEU A 16 7.85 11.48 -10.79
CA LEU A 16 8.34 10.13 -11.09
C LEU A 16 9.78 10.16 -11.59
N LYS A 17 10.64 9.39 -10.91
CA LYS A 17 11.99 9.07 -11.38
C LYS A 17 11.93 8.36 -12.73
N LYS A 18 12.72 8.84 -13.69
CA LYS A 18 12.75 8.36 -15.08
C LYS A 18 13.89 7.35 -15.34
N ASP A 19 14.76 7.15 -14.36
CA ASP A 19 15.95 6.30 -14.40
C ASP A 19 15.77 4.97 -13.65
N LEU A 20 14.55 4.67 -13.15
CA LEU A 20 14.26 3.42 -12.45
C LEU A 20 14.47 2.21 -13.37
N THR A 21 15.15 1.20 -12.84
CA THR A 21 15.55 0.03 -13.62
C THR A 21 14.72 -1.22 -13.32
N TYR A 22 14.65 -2.14 -14.29
CA TYR A 22 14.02 -3.45 -14.09
C TYR A 22 14.73 -4.25 -12.99
N GLN A 23 16.06 -4.17 -12.89
CA GLN A 23 16.82 -4.80 -11.80
C GLN A 23 16.41 -4.27 -10.41
N GLU A 24 16.13 -2.99 -10.27
CA GLU A 24 15.64 -2.42 -9.01
C GLU A 24 14.21 -2.87 -8.68
N LEU A 25 13.34 -2.94 -9.69
CA LEU A 25 11.99 -3.48 -9.54
C LEU A 25 12.00 -4.95 -9.14
N GLU A 26 12.83 -5.77 -9.81
CA GLU A 26 12.99 -7.18 -9.48
C GLU A 26 13.46 -7.37 -8.03
N LYS A 27 14.47 -6.60 -7.61
CA LYS A 27 14.93 -6.59 -6.21
C LYS A 27 13.81 -6.18 -5.25
N LEU A 28 13.05 -5.13 -5.56
CA LEU A 28 11.94 -4.69 -4.73
C LEU A 28 10.91 -5.80 -4.55
N LEU A 29 10.43 -6.38 -5.64
CA LEU A 29 9.39 -7.41 -5.62
C LEU A 29 9.87 -8.68 -4.92
N VAL A 30 11.11 -9.12 -5.13
CA VAL A 30 11.68 -10.27 -4.42
C VAL A 30 11.80 -10.02 -2.92
N ASN A 31 12.17 -8.80 -2.49
CA ASN A 31 12.17 -8.42 -1.06
C ASN A 31 10.74 -8.26 -0.48
N MET A 32 9.70 -8.35 -1.33
CA MET A 32 8.28 -8.42 -0.95
C MET A 32 7.71 -9.82 -1.17
N ASP A 33 8.56 -10.85 -1.18
CA ASP A 33 8.24 -12.27 -1.33
C ASP A 33 7.58 -12.66 -2.66
N TYR A 34 7.68 -11.81 -3.69
CA TYR A 34 7.28 -12.21 -5.03
C TYR A 34 8.32 -13.14 -5.67
N ASN A 35 7.84 -14.27 -6.17
CA ASN A 35 8.58 -15.18 -7.02
C ASN A 35 8.45 -14.77 -8.49
N LYS A 36 9.51 -14.97 -9.27
CA LYS A 36 9.57 -14.60 -10.69
C LYS A 36 9.40 -15.84 -11.58
N ILE A 37 8.57 -15.71 -12.63
CA ILE A 37 8.47 -16.63 -13.75
C ILE A 37 8.78 -15.89 -15.06
N GLU A 38 9.70 -16.44 -15.83
CA GLU A 38 10.01 -15.99 -17.19
C GLU A 38 8.93 -16.52 -18.17
N GLY A 39 8.39 -15.65 -19.00
CA GLY A 39 7.46 -16.01 -20.07
C GLY A 39 8.14 -16.04 -21.44
N GLY A 40 7.34 -16.15 -22.50
CA GLY A 40 7.85 -16.02 -23.88
C GLY A 40 8.34 -14.60 -24.18
N GLY A 41 9.61 -14.48 -24.61
CA GLY A 41 10.26 -13.21 -24.96
C GLY A 41 10.54 -12.34 -23.72
N SER A 42 10.22 -11.04 -23.81
CA SER A 42 10.43 -10.10 -22.70
C SER A 42 9.36 -10.16 -21.61
N ARG A 43 8.37 -11.06 -21.68
CA ARG A 43 7.30 -11.13 -20.68
C ARG A 43 7.80 -11.78 -19.39
N VAL A 44 7.49 -11.17 -18.25
CA VAL A 44 7.79 -11.70 -16.91
C VAL A 44 6.54 -11.61 -16.06
N LYS A 45 6.32 -12.63 -15.24
CA LYS A 45 5.27 -12.64 -14.22
C LYS A 45 5.89 -12.75 -12.83
N PHE A 46 5.37 -11.98 -11.90
CA PHE A 46 5.67 -12.06 -10.47
C PHE A 46 4.42 -12.52 -9.72
N TYR A 47 4.57 -13.40 -8.74
CA TYR A 47 3.46 -13.91 -7.93
C TYR A 47 3.90 -14.16 -6.48
N ARG A 48 2.97 -14.05 -5.52
CA ARG A 48 3.16 -14.47 -4.13
C ARG A 48 2.28 -15.66 -3.84
N ASN A 49 2.69 -16.50 -2.89
CA ASN A 49 1.94 -17.69 -2.48
C ASN A 49 0.79 -17.39 -1.50
N ASP A 50 0.68 -16.13 -1.05
CA ASP A 50 -0.35 -15.65 -0.11
C ASP A 50 -1.63 -15.17 -0.79
N GLY A 51 -1.77 -15.39 -2.10
CA GLY A 51 -2.93 -14.95 -2.89
C GLY A 51 -2.86 -13.49 -3.38
N SER A 52 -1.76 -12.76 -3.11
CA SER A 52 -1.56 -11.43 -3.69
C SER A 52 -1.63 -11.46 -5.22
N PHE A 53 -2.20 -10.40 -5.81
CA PHE A 53 -2.37 -10.29 -7.26
C PHE A 53 -1.05 -10.45 -8.02
N PRO A 54 -1.01 -11.29 -9.07
CA PRO A 54 0.20 -11.45 -9.87
C PRO A 54 0.48 -10.19 -10.69
N ILE A 55 1.75 -9.81 -10.79
CA ILE A 55 2.21 -8.66 -11.57
C ILE A 55 2.78 -9.18 -12.89
N SER A 56 2.27 -8.72 -14.02
CA SER A 56 2.77 -9.12 -15.33
C SER A 56 3.34 -7.92 -16.06
N ILE A 57 4.62 -7.95 -16.42
CA ILE A 57 5.30 -6.85 -17.11
C ILE A 57 6.09 -7.33 -18.31
N HIS A 58 6.41 -6.38 -19.19
CA HIS A 58 7.39 -6.56 -20.25
C HIS A 58 8.73 -5.99 -19.80
N LYS A 59 9.77 -6.82 -19.71
CA LYS A 59 11.16 -6.40 -19.55
C LYS A 59 11.50 -5.34 -20.59
N PRO A 60 12.16 -4.24 -20.21
CA PRO A 60 12.68 -3.29 -21.17
C PRO A 60 13.70 -3.97 -22.09
N HIS A 61 13.64 -3.68 -23.40
CA HIS A 61 14.61 -4.17 -24.38
C HIS A 61 14.65 -3.25 -25.62
N PRO A 62 15.84 -2.87 -26.15
CA PRO A 62 17.14 -3.00 -25.48
C PRO A 62 17.24 -2.05 -24.28
N GLY A 63 17.96 -2.44 -23.23
CA GLY A 63 18.20 -1.63 -22.02
C GLY A 63 17.52 -2.14 -20.76
N ASN A 64 17.65 -1.39 -19.67
CA ASN A 64 17.19 -1.78 -18.33
C ASN A 64 16.22 -0.76 -17.69
N ILE A 65 15.98 0.39 -18.34
CA ILE A 65 15.14 1.46 -17.80
C ILE A 65 13.66 1.13 -17.98
N LEU A 66 12.89 1.24 -16.91
CA LEU A 66 11.45 1.02 -16.91
C LEU A 66 10.72 2.14 -17.64
N LYS A 67 9.75 1.76 -18.47
CA LYS A 67 8.83 2.73 -19.06
C LYS A 67 7.97 3.34 -17.95
N THR A 68 7.66 4.63 -18.06
CA THR A 68 6.93 5.37 -17.01
C THR A 68 5.56 4.77 -16.66
N TYR A 69 4.89 4.11 -17.60
CA TYR A 69 3.61 3.44 -17.30
C TYR A 69 3.80 2.22 -16.38
N VAL A 70 4.92 1.48 -16.51
CA VAL A 70 5.23 0.36 -15.62
C VAL A 70 5.49 0.90 -14.22
N VAL A 71 6.26 1.98 -14.09
CA VAL A 71 6.48 2.65 -12.80
C VAL A 71 5.15 3.07 -12.16
N ARG A 72 4.26 3.72 -12.92
CA ARG A 72 2.91 4.08 -12.43
C ARG A 72 2.08 2.88 -12.00
N GLU A 73 2.19 1.76 -12.71
CA GLU A 73 1.48 0.52 -12.37
C GLU A 73 2.03 -0.09 -11.08
N ILE A 74 3.35 -0.14 -10.92
CA ILE A 74 4.01 -0.58 -9.69
C ILE A 74 3.63 0.32 -8.51
N GLN A 75 3.64 1.65 -8.67
CA GLN A 75 3.18 2.56 -7.61
C GLN A 75 1.76 2.23 -7.14
N LYS A 76 0.84 1.95 -8.07
CA LYS A 76 -0.53 1.53 -7.72
C LYS A 76 -0.59 0.20 -6.98
N ILE A 77 0.30 -0.74 -7.33
CA ILE A 77 0.39 -2.04 -6.66
C ILE A 77 0.93 -1.86 -5.24
N LEU A 78 2.03 -1.11 -5.07
CA LEU A 78 2.60 -0.81 -3.76
C LEU A 78 1.58 -0.09 -2.86
N GLU A 79 0.86 0.91 -3.39
CA GLU A 79 -0.23 1.57 -2.66
C GLU A 79 -1.30 0.58 -2.19
N LYS A 80 -1.67 -0.42 -3.00
CA LYS A 80 -2.66 -1.44 -2.63
C LYS A 80 -2.14 -2.47 -1.64
N LEU A 81 -0.83 -2.71 -1.61
CA LEU A 81 -0.19 -3.61 -0.65
C LEU A 81 -0.04 -2.96 0.73
N GLU A 82 0.02 -1.63 0.77
CA GLU A 82 0.19 -0.86 2.01
C GLU A 82 -1.11 -0.21 2.50
N TYR A 83 -2.12 -0.03 1.64
CA TYR A 83 -3.35 0.67 1.99
C TYR A 83 -4.62 0.06 1.36
N LEU A 84 -5.71 0.09 2.12
CA LEU A 84 -7.08 -0.16 1.66
C LEU A 84 -7.84 1.15 1.49
N LYS A 85 -8.80 1.19 0.56
CA LYS A 85 -9.68 2.34 0.34
C LYS A 85 -11.15 1.92 0.29
N TYR A 86 -12.01 2.57 1.08
CA TYR A 86 -13.45 2.30 1.09
C TYR A 86 -14.24 3.54 1.52
N LYS A 87 -15.30 3.91 0.78
CA LYS A 87 -16.18 5.08 1.07
C LYS A 87 -15.45 6.42 1.30
N GLY A 88 -14.24 6.58 0.75
CA GLY A 88 -13.40 7.76 0.96
C GLY A 88 -12.55 7.72 2.22
N TYR A 89 -12.42 6.55 2.85
CA TYR A 89 -11.50 6.26 3.94
C TYR A 89 -10.33 5.41 3.45
N VAL A 90 -9.20 5.53 4.13
CA VAL A 90 -7.93 4.88 3.87
C VAL A 90 -7.50 4.18 5.14
N GLY A 91 -7.24 2.87 5.06
CA GLY A 91 -6.64 2.10 6.14
C GLY A 91 -5.25 1.64 5.74
N SER A 92 -4.31 1.58 6.67
CA SER A 92 -3.00 0.95 6.43
C SER A 92 -3.06 -0.57 6.61
N ILE A 93 -2.20 -1.28 5.89
CA ILE A 93 -2.08 -2.74 5.91
C ILE A 93 -0.69 -3.10 6.47
N HIS A 94 -0.68 -4.00 7.43
CA HIS A 94 0.53 -4.57 8.01
C HIS A 94 0.36 -6.08 8.11
N TYR A 95 1.48 -6.81 8.13
CA TYR A 95 1.49 -8.27 8.27
C TYR A 95 2.52 -8.67 9.32
N SER A 96 2.10 -9.49 10.29
CA SER A 96 3.00 -10.15 11.24
C SER A 96 3.37 -11.52 10.69
N HIS A 97 4.66 -11.75 10.43
CA HIS A 97 5.14 -13.07 10.01
C HIS A 97 5.10 -14.10 11.15
N GLU A 98 5.32 -13.64 12.39
CA GLU A 98 5.32 -14.48 13.59
C GLU A 98 3.92 -15.02 13.88
N ASP A 99 2.93 -14.13 13.91
CA ASP A 99 1.54 -14.48 14.22
C ASP A 99 0.72 -14.90 12.99
N LYS A 100 1.30 -14.73 11.79
CA LYS A 100 0.65 -14.95 10.48
C LYS A 100 -0.67 -14.18 10.30
N VAL A 101 -0.80 -13.02 10.94
CA VAL A 101 -2.00 -12.18 10.90
C VAL A 101 -1.76 -10.89 10.12
N PHE A 102 -2.77 -10.44 9.39
CA PHE A 102 -2.83 -9.07 8.89
C PHE A 102 -3.44 -8.18 9.97
N TRP A 103 -2.85 -7.01 10.19
CA TRP A 103 -3.44 -5.98 11.02
C TRP A 103 -3.41 -4.63 10.30
N GLY A 104 -4.38 -3.78 10.60
CA GLY A 104 -4.55 -2.49 9.93
C GLY A 104 -4.98 -1.41 10.89
N LYS A 105 -4.77 -0.17 10.46
CA LYS A 105 -5.15 1.05 11.18
C LYS A 105 -5.97 1.96 10.29
N LEU A 106 -7.08 2.45 10.82
CA LEU A 106 -7.89 3.53 10.28
C LEU A 106 -7.78 4.73 11.22
N GLU A 107 -7.13 5.79 10.72
CA GLU A 107 -6.81 7.01 11.48
C GLU A 107 -7.84 8.12 11.15
N VAL A 108 -8.97 8.09 11.85
CA VAL A 108 -10.06 9.08 11.78
C VAL A 108 -9.91 10.11 12.91
N GLU A 109 -10.99 10.74 13.40
CA GLU A 109 -10.96 11.43 14.71
C GLU A 109 -10.82 10.40 15.85
N GLY A 110 -9.68 9.72 15.89
CA GLY A 110 -9.41 8.52 16.68
C GLY A 110 -8.68 7.44 15.88
N LEU A 111 -8.33 6.34 16.56
CA LEU A 111 -7.66 5.19 15.96
C LEU A 111 -8.54 3.96 16.06
N ILE A 112 -8.85 3.35 14.92
CA ILE A 112 -9.54 2.06 14.84
C ILE A 112 -8.56 1.03 14.28
N THR A 113 -8.35 -0.06 15.01
CA THR A 113 -7.56 -1.20 14.54
C THR A 113 -8.47 -2.33 14.11
N PHE A 114 -8.01 -3.11 13.13
CA PHE A 114 -8.71 -4.28 12.63
C PHE A 114 -7.68 -5.33 12.22
N GLU A 115 -8.05 -6.60 12.29
CA GLU A 115 -7.15 -7.72 12.02
C GLU A 115 -7.90 -8.87 11.36
N ALA A 116 -7.16 -9.71 10.64
CA ALA A 116 -7.67 -10.96 10.08
C ALA A 116 -6.53 -11.89 9.68
N GLU A 117 -6.82 -13.18 9.60
CA GLU A 117 -5.87 -14.21 9.17
C GLU A 117 -5.77 -14.37 7.65
N SER A 118 -6.74 -13.83 6.89
CA SER A 118 -6.78 -13.92 5.43
C SER A 118 -6.97 -12.55 4.79
N ALA A 119 -6.44 -12.37 3.57
CA ALA A 119 -6.58 -11.12 2.84
C ALA A 119 -8.05 -10.74 2.55
N GLY A 120 -8.90 -11.74 2.27
CA GLY A 120 -10.33 -11.52 2.03
C GLY A 120 -11.06 -11.04 3.28
N ASP A 121 -10.80 -11.70 4.41
CA ASP A 121 -11.38 -11.30 5.70
C ASP A 121 -10.83 -9.95 6.17
N PHE A 122 -9.58 -9.65 5.85
CA PHE A 122 -8.96 -8.37 6.16
C PHE A 122 -9.65 -7.21 5.43
N GLU A 123 -9.94 -7.35 4.13
CA GLU A 123 -10.73 -6.36 3.38
C GLU A 123 -12.12 -6.16 3.98
N MET A 124 -12.76 -7.25 4.41
CA MET A 124 -14.08 -7.21 5.05
C MET A 124 -14.01 -6.51 6.41
N SER A 125 -13.00 -6.83 7.23
CA SER A 125 -12.79 -6.22 8.53
C SER A 125 -12.55 -4.72 8.42
N PHE A 126 -11.80 -4.26 7.42
CA PHE A 126 -11.64 -2.83 7.14
C PHE A 126 -12.96 -2.15 6.77
N ARG A 127 -13.77 -2.77 5.90
CA ARG A 127 -15.07 -2.23 5.50
C ARG A 127 -16.02 -2.13 6.69
N ASN A 128 -16.03 -3.13 7.56
CA ASN A 128 -16.81 -3.14 8.78
C ASN A 128 -16.36 -2.01 9.72
N ALA A 129 -15.06 -1.85 9.95
CA ALA A 129 -14.51 -0.77 10.77
C ALA A 129 -14.95 0.62 10.26
N VAL A 130 -14.90 0.86 8.94
CA VAL A 130 -15.40 2.10 8.34
C VAL A 130 -16.90 2.28 8.52
N ASP A 131 -17.69 1.23 8.31
CA ASP A 131 -19.15 1.31 8.41
C ASP A 131 -19.64 1.50 9.84
N GLU A 132 -18.97 0.89 10.81
CA GLU A 132 -19.20 1.10 12.25
C GLU A 132 -18.85 2.53 12.66
N TYR A 133 -17.68 3.03 12.26
CA TYR A 133 -17.30 4.44 12.48
C TYR A 133 -18.37 5.40 11.95
N LEU A 134 -18.78 5.23 10.69
CA LEU A 134 -19.82 6.07 10.08
C LEU A 134 -21.17 5.98 10.81
N LYS A 135 -21.50 4.80 11.35
CA LYS A 135 -22.72 4.59 12.14
C LYS A 135 -22.63 5.31 13.48
N ASP A 136 -21.49 5.27 14.15
CA ASP A 136 -21.27 5.98 15.41
C ASP A 136 -21.28 7.49 15.24
N CYS A 137 -20.63 8.03 14.19
CA CYS A 137 -20.72 9.45 13.85
C CYS A 137 -22.17 9.92 13.69
N ARG A 138 -23.00 9.16 12.95
CA ARG A 138 -24.44 9.46 12.82
C ARG A 138 -25.18 9.43 14.16
N ARG A 139 -24.90 8.44 15.01
CA ARG A 139 -25.53 8.29 16.33
C ARG A 139 -25.16 9.44 17.28
N LEU A 140 -23.94 9.94 17.17
CA LEU A 140 -23.41 11.02 18.01
C LEU A 140 -23.66 12.42 17.43
N GLY A 141 -24.16 12.53 16.19
CA GLY A 141 -24.33 13.82 15.51
C GLY A 141 -23.00 14.49 15.12
N ILE A 142 -21.95 13.70 14.92
CA ILE A 142 -20.62 14.15 14.52
C ILE A 142 -20.48 14.01 13.00
N GLU A 143 -20.01 15.07 12.33
CA GLU A 143 -19.67 15.02 10.92
C GLU A 143 -18.37 14.23 10.70
N PRO A 144 -18.39 13.08 10.00
CA PRO A 144 -17.22 12.25 9.88
C PRO A 144 -16.21 12.84 8.89
N ARG A 145 -14.95 12.91 9.29
CA ARG A 145 -13.87 13.41 8.43
C ARG A 145 -13.24 12.29 7.62
N LYS A 146 -13.20 12.48 6.30
CA LYS A 146 -12.56 11.53 5.37
C LYS A 146 -11.05 11.61 5.47
N THR A 147 -10.40 10.47 5.28
CA THR A 147 -8.95 10.35 5.23
C THR A 147 -8.45 10.33 3.79
N ALA A 148 -7.22 10.76 3.52
CA ALA A 148 -6.63 10.67 2.19
C ALA A 148 -5.14 10.32 2.25
N LEU A 149 -4.65 9.57 1.26
CA LEU A 149 -3.20 9.45 1.06
C LEU A 149 -2.66 10.78 0.55
N LYS A 150 -1.65 11.29 1.25
CA LYS A 150 -0.87 12.47 0.88
C LYS A 150 0.59 12.09 0.73
N THR A 151 1.34 12.97 0.10
CA THR A 151 2.79 12.86 -0.05
C THR A 151 3.39 14.15 0.48
N ASP A 152 4.37 14.05 1.36
CA ASP A 152 5.11 15.22 1.86
C ASP A 152 6.17 15.70 0.85
N ASP A 153 6.86 16.78 1.18
CA ASP A 153 7.92 17.35 0.33
C ASP A 153 9.13 16.42 0.16
N SER A 154 9.27 15.40 1.03
CA SER A 154 10.32 14.38 0.96
C SER A 154 9.93 13.16 0.11
N GLY A 155 8.70 13.12 -0.39
CA GLY A 155 8.15 11.99 -1.14
C GLY A 155 7.59 10.87 -0.26
N GLU A 156 7.49 11.06 1.05
CA GLU A 156 6.92 10.07 1.97
C GLU A 156 5.39 10.12 1.94
N ILE A 157 4.78 8.93 1.86
CA ILE A 157 3.33 8.78 1.83
C ILE A 157 2.82 8.66 3.26
N PHE A 158 1.82 9.46 3.60
CA PHE A 158 1.14 9.39 4.87
C PHE A 158 -0.38 9.45 4.68
N ILE A 159 -1.11 8.91 5.65
CA ILE A 159 -2.56 9.05 5.71
C ILE A 159 -2.84 10.38 6.40
N GLN A 160 -3.39 11.34 5.66
CA GLN A 160 -3.95 12.54 6.26
C GLN A 160 -5.32 12.17 6.83
N GLY A 161 -5.39 12.05 8.15
CA GLY A 161 -6.62 11.91 8.94
C GLY A 161 -7.23 13.26 9.30
N ALA A 162 -8.23 13.22 10.19
CA ALA A 162 -8.66 14.41 10.92
C ALA A 162 -7.52 14.85 11.85
N ASP A 163 -6.99 16.06 11.65
CA ASP A 163 -5.96 16.74 12.44
C ASP A 163 -5.55 16.02 13.74
N VAL A 164 -4.49 15.19 13.68
CA VAL A 164 -3.89 14.53 14.86
C VAL A 164 -2.90 15.49 15.56
N GLU A 165 -3.24 16.77 15.69
CA GLU A 165 -2.39 17.78 16.36
C GLU A 165 -2.68 17.92 17.87
N LEU A 166 -3.40 16.98 18.50
CA LEU A 166 -3.82 17.14 19.91
C LEU A 166 -3.50 15.99 20.87
N PHE A 167 -2.56 15.09 20.54
CA PHE A 167 -2.15 14.01 21.48
C PHE A 167 -0.67 13.95 21.86
N GLU A 168 0.15 14.97 21.55
CA GLU A 168 1.51 15.11 22.13
C GLU A 168 1.63 16.15 23.26
N LEU A 169 0.51 16.67 23.76
CA LEU A 169 0.48 17.51 24.97
C LEU A 169 -0.64 17.08 25.91
N ALA A 170 -0.48 15.91 26.54
CA ALA A 170 -1.19 15.52 27.75
C ALA A 170 -0.24 14.76 28.70
#